data_AF-K0T9U3-F1
#
_entry.id   AF-K0T9U3-F1
#
_cell.length_a   1.000
_cell.length_b   1.000
_cell.length_c   1.000
_cell.angle_alpha   90.00
_cell.angle_beta   90.00
_cell.angle_gamma   90.00
#
_symmetry.space_group_name_H-M   'P 1'
#
loop_
_entity.id
_entity.type
_entity.pdbx_description
1 polymer ?
#
loop_
_entity_poly.entity_id
_entity_poly.type
_entity_poly.pdbx_seq_one_letter_code
_entity_poly.pdbx_strand_id
1 'polypeptide(L)'
;MSLPPPAGGPTGADVICGRGGKANTHEGNKMFRDEARRLKDWYESSSKSEKYAVSAFLVDFVKRNGGRFLARSAGGKWEEVDPDDARKKASQALREGRKAGR
;
A
#
# COMPACT_ATOMS: atom_id res chain seq x y z
N MET A 1 19.13 5.65 -12.20
CA MET A 1 18.72 4.56 -13.11
C MET A 1 18.22 3.40 -12.25
N SER A 2 16.92 3.08 -12.30
CA SER A 2 16.37 1.81 -11.80
C SER A 2 15.43 1.32 -12.90
N LEU A 3 15.80 0.24 -13.58
CA LEU A 3 14.94 -0.37 -14.59
C LEU A 3 13.67 -0.89 -13.89
N PRO A 4 12.46 -0.63 -14.40
CA PRO A 4 11.28 -1.30 -13.87
C PRO A 4 11.44 -2.81 -14.06
N PRO A 5 11.06 -3.64 -13.07
CA PRO A 5 11.14 -5.08 -13.22
C PRO A 5 10.33 -5.52 -14.45
N PRO A 6 10.80 -6.55 -15.18
CA PRO A 6 10.17 -7.02 -16.41
C PRO A 6 8.72 -7.40 -16.16
N ALA A 7 7.90 -7.39 -17.22
CA ALA A 7 6.46 -7.65 -17.24
C ALA A 7 6.08 -9.08 -16.78
N GLY A 8 6.35 -9.39 -15.52
CA GLY A 8 5.92 -10.54 -14.75
C GLY A 8 4.96 -10.09 -13.65
N GLY A 9 4.17 -11.03 -13.12
CA GLY A 9 3.17 -10.76 -12.09
C GLY A 9 3.73 -10.14 -10.81
N PRO A 10 2.87 -9.86 -9.82
CA PRO A 10 3.27 -9.23 -8.57
C PRO A 10 4.37 -10.03 -7.86
N THR A 11 5.38 -9.30 -7.40
CA THR A 11 6.46 -9.79 -6.54
C THR A 11 6.01 -9.77 -5.08
N GLY A 12 6.72 -10.47 -4.18
CA GLY A 12 6.39 -10.50 -2.74
C GLY A 12 6.34 -9.11 -2.07
N ALA A 13 7.05 -8.11 -2.60
CA ALA A 13 7.04 -6.74 -2.09
C ALA A 13 5.88 -5.88 -2.63
N ASP A 14 5.24 -6.30 -3.73
CA ASP A 14 4.18 -5.52 -4.37
C ASP A 14 2.90 -5.51 -3.52
N VAL A 15 2.22 -4.36 -3.50
CA VAL A 15 0.94 -4.16 -2.84
C VAL A 15 -0.18 -4.29 -3.88
N ILE A 16 -1.05 -5.28 -3.68
CA ILE A 16 -2.20 -5.54 -4.55
C ILE A 16 -3.37 -4.61 -4.21
N CYS A 17 -3.71 -3.76 -5.17
CA CYS A 17 -4.88 -2.90 -5.22
C CYS A 17 -6.06 -3.66 -5.81
N GLY A 18 -6.97 -4.15 -4.96
CA GLY A 18 -8.18 -4.86 -5.40
C GLY A 18 -8.96 -5.46 -4.23
N ARG A 19 -10.14 -6.01 -4.51
CA ARG A 19 -10.97 -6.75 -3.54
C ARG A 19 -10.82 -8.26 -3.77
N GLY A 20 -10.66 -9.05 -2.70
CA GLY A 20 -10.64 -10.52 -2.76
C GLY A 20 -9.53 -11.19 -1.95
N GLY A 21 -9.58 -12.52 -1.83
CA GLY A 21 -8.69 -13.32 -0.97
C GLY A 21 -7.20 -13.16 -1.28
N LYS A 22 -6.82 -13.03 -2.56
CA LYS A 22 -5.41 -12.86 -2.98
C LYS A 22 -4.78 -11.57 -2.42
N ALA A 23 -5.54 -10.48 -2.31
CA ALA A 23 -5.04 -9.23 -1.72
C ALA A 23 -4.88 -9.35 -0.19
N ASN A 24 -5.64 -10.20 0.48
CA ASN A 24 -5.55 -10.36 1.94
C ASN A 24 -4.36 -11.23 2.37
N THR A 25 -3.92 -12.15 1.52
CA THR A 25 -2.85 -13.11 1.85
C THR A 25 -1.50 -12.74 1.26
N HIS A 26 -1.45 -11.80 0.30
CA HIS A 26 -0.21 -11.35 -0.33
C HIS A 26 0.77 -10.77 0.68
N GLU A 27 2.05 -11.13 0.56
CA GLU A 27 3.11 -10.73 1.49
C GLU A 27 3.28 -9.21 1.55
N GLY A 28 3.32 -8.53 0.40
CA GLY A 28 3.41 -7.07 0.35
C GLY A 28 2.21 -6.38 1.02
N ASN A 29 1.01 -6.96 0.95
CA ASN A 29 -0.17 -6.44 1.65
C ASN A 29 -0.12 -6.70 3.16
N LYS A 30 0.58 -7.74 3.62
CA LYS A 30 0.84 -7.94 5.05
C LYS A 30 1.81 -6.89 5.56
N MET A 31 2.98 -6.75 4.94
CA MET A 31 3.98 -5.73 5.30
C MET A 31 3.39 -4.32 5.29
N PHE A 32 2.66 -3.97 4.24
CA PHE A 32 1.96 -2.68 4.13
C PHE A 32 0.96 -2.44 5.26
N ARG A 33 0.17 -3.46 5.66
CA ARG A 33 -0.81 -3.33 6.76
C ARG A 33 -0.14 -3.25 8.12
N ASP A 34 0.96 -3.97 8.31
CA ASP A 34 1.71 -3.93 9.56
C ASP A 34 2.35 -2.56 9.75
N GLU A 35 2.93 -1.99 8.70
CA GLU A 35 3.46 -0.61 8.75
C GLU A 35 2.33 0.42 8.94
N ALA A 36 1.20 0.28 8.24
CA ALA A 36 0.03 1.13 8.46
C ALA A 36 -0.45 1.07 9.93
N ARG A 37 -0.39 -0.10 10.57
CA ARG A 37 -0.75 -0.25 11.98
C ARG A 37 0.23 0.49 12.90
N ARG A 38 1.54 0.46 12.61
CA ARG A 38 2.55 1.21 13.37
C ARG A 38 2.36 2.73 13.25
N LEU A 39 1.99 3.21 12.07
CA LEU A 39 1.78 4.63 11.80
C LEU A 39 0.39 5.14 12.21
N LYS A 40 -0.53 4.24 12.63
CA LYS A 40 -1.93 4.58 12.91
C LYS A 40 -2.07 5.63 14.01
N ASP A 41 -1.38 5.45 15.13
CA ASP A 41 -1.51 6.38 16.26
C ASP A 41 -1.00 7.78 15.90
N TRP A 42 0.12 7.84 15.16
CA TRP A 42 0.62 9.10 14.60
C TRP A 42 -0.40 9.72 13.66
N TYR A 43 -0.94 8.95 12.70
CA TYR A 43 -1.97 9.42 11.78
C TYR A 43 -3.23 9.93 12.49
N GLU A 44 -3.69 9.27 13.56
CA GLU A 44 -4.89 9.68 14.30
C GLU A 44 -4.69 11.01 15.04
N SER A 45 -3.50 11.21 15.64
CA SER A 45 -3.11 12.46 16.32
C SER A 45 -2.80 13.63 15.37
N SER A 46 -2.60 13.35 14.08
CA SER A 46 -2.16 14.32 13.09
C SER A 46 -3.28 15.24 12.57
N SER A 47 -2.88 16.46 12.21
CA SER A 47 -3.68 17.42 11.44
C SER A 47 -3.96 16.93 10.02
N LYS A 48 -4.80 17.66 9.27
CA LYS A 48 -5.18 17.27 7.89
C LYS A 48 -3.97 17.23 6.94
N SER A 49 -3.05 18.19 7.06
CA SER A 49 -1.82 18.24 6.26
C SER A 49 -0.86 17.10 6.64
N GLU A 50 -0.70 16.83 7.93
CA GLU A 50 0.15 15.75 8.41
C GLU A 50 -0.40 14.37 8.02
N LYS A 51 -1.72 14.17 8.06
CA LYS A 51 -2.37 12.93 7.58
C LYS A 51 -2.03 12.64 6.12
N TYR A 52 -1.93 13.67 5.29
CA TYR A 52 -1.44 13.53 3.93
C TYR A 52 0.02 13.05 3.93
N ALA A 53 0.89 13.68 4.71
CA ALA A 53 2.30 13.32 4.81
C ALA A 53 2.50 11.88 5.31
N VAL A 54 1.78 11.44 6.34
CA VAL A 54 1.83 10.06 6.85
C VAL A 54 1.37 9.05 5.79
N SER A 55 0.34 9.40 5.00
CA SER A 55 -0.11 8.54 3.90
C SER A 55 0.93 8.45 2.78
N ALA A 56 1.59 9.56 2.44
CA ALA A 56 2.66 9.60 1.45
C ALA A 56 3.88 8.80 1.92
N PHE A 57 4.24 8.93 3.21
CA PHE A 57 5.32 8.17 3.83
C PHE A 57 5.09 6.65 3.72
N LEU A 58 3.86 6.18 3.96
CA LEU A 58 3.53 4.76 3.81
C LEU A 58 3.65 4.27 2.36
N VAL A 59 3.35 5.11 1.37
CA VAL A 59 3.58 4.77 -0.05
C VAL A 59 5.08 4.69 -0.34
N ASP A 60 5.85 5.65 0.15
CA ASP A 60 7.30 5.68 -0.02
C ASP A 60 7.98 4.48 0.66
N PHE A 61 7.49 4.03 1.81
CA PHE A 61 7.96 2.82 2.48
C PHE A 61 7.88 1.60 1.56
N VAL A 62 6.73 1.40 0.89
CA VAL A 62 6.55 0.28 -0.06
C VAL A 62 7.54 0.40 -1.22
N LYS A 63 7.68 1.60 -1.80
CA LYS A 63 8.61 1.86 -2.91
C LYS A 63 10.07 1.63 -2.54
N ARG A 64 10.49 2.06 -1.35
CA ARG A 64 11.85 1.86 -0.84
C ARG A 64 12.18 0.39 -0.58
N ASN A 65 11.17 -0.41 -0.26
CA ASN A 65 11.30 -1.86 -0.14
C ASN A 65 11.22 -2.59 -1.50
N GLY A 66 11.27 -1.86 -2.62
CA GLY A 66 11.20 -2.42 -3.98
C GLY A 66 9.80 -2.85 -4.41
N GLY A 67 8.76 -2.50 -3.64
CA GLY A 67 7.38 -2.80 -3.96
C GLY A 67 6.70 -1.70 -4.77
N ARG A 68 5.68 -2.08 -5.54
CA ARG A 68 4.78 -1.17 -6.26
C ARG A 68 3.36 -1.39 -5.82
N PHE A 69 2.49 -0.42 -6.10
CA PHE A 69 1.06 -0.60 -5.93
C PHE A 69 0.46 -1.07 -7.25
N LEU A 70 0.00 -2.31 -7.32
CA LEU A 70 -0.46 -2.93 -8.55
C LEU A 70 -1.97 -3.18 -8.53
N ALA A 71 -2.68 -2.72 -9.56
CA ALA A 71 -4.07 -3.09 -9.83
C ALA A 71 -4.15 -4.06 -11.00
N ARG A 72 -5.18 -4.91 -11.00
CA ARG A 72 -5.45 -5.78 -12.14
C ARG A 72 -6.37 -5.06 -13.12
N SER A 73 -5.89 -4.81 -14.34
CA SER A 73 -6.70 -4.20 -15.40
C SER A 73 -7.75 -5.17 -15.92
N ALA A 74 -8.72 -4.66 -16.70
CA ALA A 74 -9.78 -5.48 -17.30
C ALA A 74 -9.23 -6.60 -18.19
N GLY A 75 -8.07 -6.37 -18.82
CA GLY A 75 -7.35 -7.37 -19.62
C GLY A 75 -6.56 -8.41 -18.80
N GLY A 76 -6.68 -8.41 -17.47
CA GLY A 76 -6.01 -9.36 -16.59
C GLY A 76 -4.52 -9.06 -16.33
N LYS A 77 -4.01 -7.93 -16.83
CA LYS A 77 -2.62 -7.49 -16.62
C LYS A 77 -2.49 -6.75 -15.28
N TRP A 78 -1.28 -6.78 -14.72
CA TRP A 78 -0.94 -6.01 -13.53
C TRP A 78 -0.31 -4.70 -13.95
N GLU A 79 -0.88 -3.60 -13.51
CA GLU A 79 -0.46 -2.25 -13.84
C GLU A 79 -0.22 -1.48 -12.54
N GLU A 80 0.83 -0.66 -12.53
CA GLU A 80 1.08 0.24 -11.41
C GLU A 80 -0.02 1.29 -11.35
N VAL A 81 -0.60 1.49 -10.16
CA VAL A 81 -1.64 2.50 -9.96
C VAL A 81 -1.01 3.88 -9.85
N ASP A 82 -1.82 4.90 -10.14
CA ASP A 82 -1.40 6.28 -9.99
C ASP A 82 -0.98 6.60 -8.54
N PRO A 83 -0.01 7.52 -8.34
CA PRO A 83 0.46 7.91 -7.01
C PRO A 83 -0.67 8.35 -6.08
N ASP A 84 -1.69 9.02 -6.62
CA ASP A 84 -2.87 9.44 -5.86
C ASP A 84 -3.70 8.26 -5.37
N ASP A 85 -3.85 7.21 -6.17
CA ASP A 85 -4.60 6.01 -5.80
C ASP A 85 -3.82 5.14 -4.81
N ALA A 86 -2.49 5.04 -4.97
CA ALA A 86 -1.62 4.45 -3.97
C ALA A 86 -1.77 5.17 -2.62
N ARG A 87 -1.77 6.52 -2.62
CA ARG A 87 -1.96 7.33 -1.42
C ARG A 87 -3.35 7.16 -0.83
N LYS A 88 -4.41 7.12 -1.63
CA LYS A 88 -5.78 6.84 -1.15
C LYS A 88 -5.86 5.48 -0.45
N LYS A 89 -5.20 4.46 -1.00
CA LYS A 89 -5.11 3.12 -0.39
C LYS A 89 -4.33 3.16 0.93
N ALA A 90 -3.22 3.89 1.00
CA ALA A 90 -2.48 4.14 2.24
C ALA A 90 -3.37 4.82 3.30
N SER A 91 -4.03 5.93 2.94
CA SER A 91 -4.96 6.61 3.84
C SER A 91 -6.11 5.71 4.29
N GLN A 92 -6.63 4.83 3.42
CA GLN A 92 -7.66 3.87 3.80
C GLN A 92 -7.14 2.85 4.82
N ALA A 93 -5.96 2.29 4.59
CA ALA A 93 -5.35 1.33 5.52
C ALA A 93 -5.07 1.95 6.90
N LEU A 94 -4.61 3.20 6.94
CA LEU A 94 -4.38 3.96 8.18
C LEU A 94 -5.68 4.20 8.95
N ARG A 95 -6.79 4.49 8.25
CA ARG A 95 -8.13 4.62 8.85
C ARG A 95 -8.68 3.29 9.36
N GLU A 96 -8.65 2.27 8.52
CA GLU A 96 -9.30 0.97 8.76
C GLU A 96 -8.45 -0.01 9.59
N GLY A 97 -7.19 0.30 9.86
CA GLY A 97 -6.28 -0.52 10.65
C GLY A 97 -6.98 -0.95 11.94
N ARG A 98 -7.51 -2.18 11.96
CA ARG A 98 -8.15 -2.75 13.13
C ARG A 98 -7.10 -2.71 14.23
N LYS A 99 -7.42 -2.07 15.36
CA LYS A 99 -6.64 -2.23 16.59
C LYS A 99 -6.47 -3.73 16.78
N ALA A 100 -5.24 -4.19 17.01
CA ALA A 100 -5.04 -5.56 17.45
C ALA A 100 -5.96 -5.73 18.65
N GLY A 101 -6.94 -6.62 18.52
CA GLY A 101 -7.90 -6.88 19.57
C GLY A 101 -7.14 -7.21 20.85
N ARG A 102 -7.52 -6.52 21.92
CA ARG A 102 -7.17 -6.86 23.29
C ARG A 102 -7.55 -8.32 23.59
#